data_AF-A0A932UCI9-F1
#
_entry.id   AF-A0A932UCI9-F1
#
_cell.length_a   1.000
_cell.length_b   1.000
_cell.length_c   1.000
_cell.angle_alpha   90.00
_cell.angle_beta   90.00
_cell.angle_gamma   90.00
#
_symmetry.space_group_name_H-M   'P 1'
#
loop_
_entity.id
_entity.type
_entity.pdbx_description
1 polymer ?
#
loop_
_entity_poly.entity_id
_entity_poly.type
_entity_poly.pdbx_seq_one_letter_code
_entity_poly.pdbx_strand_id
1 'polypeptide(L)'
;MACYDLTSPAVLEQPAYTRLRERRSNRETAVMSRIPLLVRRIYRSLGEPRVSDEPVPRDAPFVLAVAMTPPEEKVDDFNAWYAEEHMPMLLKVPGWLRIRRFELLDGQGPRYLALHELANLDVFQIPDYKASISTPWRGRIHEYILEWERAIYELFRTFPRPHWEGSRS
;
A
#
# COMPACT_ATOMS: atom_id res chain seq x y z
N MET A 1 4.61 -9.06 2.47
CA MET A 1 4.91 -7.91 1.60
C MET A 1 6.17 -7.21 2.10
N ALA A 2 6.99 -6.66 1.21
CA ALA A 2 8.05 -5.73 1.57
C ALA A 2 7.80 -4.40 0.86
N CYS A 3 7.79 -3.30 1.60
CA CYS A 3 7.60 -1.95 1.06
C CYS A 3 8.85 -1.13 1.41
N TYR A 4 9.34 -0.36 0.44
CA TYR A 4 10.51 0.48 0.60
C TYR A 4 10.18 1.86 0.05
N ASP A 5 10.41 2.89 0.85
CA ASP A 5 10.32 4.27 0.38
C ASP A 5 11.58 4.60 -0.42
N LEU A 6 11.39 5.12 -1.63
CA LEU A 6 12.47 5.54 -2.52
C LEU A 6 12.42 7.06 -2.66
N THR A 7 13.57 7.72 -2.59
CA THR A 7 13.67 9.16 -2.86
C THR A 7 13.35 9.49 -4.32
N SER A 8 13.57 8.54 -5.24
CA SER A 8 13.18 8.62 -6.64
C SER A 8 13.17 7.21 -7.27
N PRO A 9 12.30 6.93 -8.26
CA PRO A 9 12.38 5.69 -9.03
C PRO A 9 13.76 5.46 -9.68
N ALA A 10 14.49 6.54 -10.02
CA ALA A 10 15.82 6.46 -10.64
C ALA A 10 16.87 5.73 -9.78
N VAL A 11 16.67 5.63 -8.45
CA VAL A 11 17.52 4.83 -7.55
C VAL A 11 17.62 3.37 -8.04
N LEU A 12 16.56 2.86 -8.66
CA LEU A 12 16.45 1.48 -9.12
C LEU A 12 17.27 1.20 -10.38
N GLU A 13 17.73 2.25 -11.07
CA GLU A 13 18.58 2.19 -12.26
C GLU A 13 20.05 2.47 -11.94
N GLN A 14 20.36 2.94 -10.73
CA GLN A 14 21.71 3.28 -10.34
C GLN A 14 22.59 2.02 -10.20
N PRO A 15 23.88 2.08 -10.59
CA PRO A 15 24.81 0.95 -10.49
C PRO A 15 24.89 0.35 -9.09
N ALA A 16 24.72 1.15 -8.04
CA ALA A 16 24.72 0.65 -6.66
C ALA A 16 23.56 -0.34 -6.40
N TYR A 17 22.39 -0.11 -7.01
CA TYR A 17 21.23 -0.99 -6.90
C TYR A 17 21.25 -2.10 -7.96
N THR A 18 21.64 -1.81 -9.22
CA THR A 18 21.67 -2.83 -10.28
C THR A 18 22.77 -3.87 -10.04
N ARG A 19 23.91 -3.51 -9.42
CA ARG A 19 24.98 -4.46 -9.05
C ARG A 19 24.50 -5.57 -8.11
N LEU A 20 23.51 -5.33 -7.26
CA LEU A 20 22.89 -6.37 -6.43
C LEU A 20 22.19 -7.44 -7.28
N ARG A 21 21.72 -7.08 -8.48
CA ARG A 21 21.13 -8.01 -9.45
C ARG A 21 22.18 -8.62 -10.38
N GLU A 22 23.18 -7.85 -10.78
CA GLU A 22 24.25 -8.28 -11.70
C GLU A 22 25.27 -9.22 -11.05
N ARG A 23 25.52 -9.08 -9.74
CA ARG A 23 26.49 -9.88 -8.97
C ARG A 23 25.83 -10.89 -8.03
N ARG A 24 24.68 -11.43 -8.41
CA ARG A 24 24.03 -12.48 -7.60
C ARG A 24 24.93 -13.69 -7.48
N SER A 25 25.09 -14.19 -6.27
CA SER A 25 25.70 -15.50 -6.05
C SER A 25 24.83 -16.60 -6.65
N ASN A 26 25.42 -17.77 -6.96
CA ASN A 26 24.68 -18.93 -7.45
C ASN A 26 23.53 -19.33 -6.50
N ARG A 27 23.71 -19.12 -5.19
CA ARG A 27 22.69 -19.36 -4.16
C ARG A 27 21.52 -18.38 -4.27
N GLU A 28 21.77 -17.08 -4.46
CA GLU A 28 20.71 -16.09 -4.64
C GLU A 28 19.96 -16.27 -5.95
N THR A 29 20.66 -16.58 -7.05
CA THR A 29 20.03 -16.90 -8.33
C THR A 29 19.10 -18.11 -8.21
N ALA A 30 19.53 -19.17 -7.50
CA ALA A 30 18.72 -20.35 -7.26
C ALA A 30 17.52 -20.10 -6.33
N VAL A 31 17.62 -19.19 -5.37
CA VAL A 31 16.48 -18.79 -4.53
C VAL A 31 15.51 -17.93 -5.32
N MET A 32 15.99 -16.95 -6.09
CA MET A 32 15.13 -16.06 -6.87
C MET A 32 14.43 -16.76 -8.03
N SER A 33 15.06 -17.74 -8.68
CA SER A 33 14.41 -18.56 -9.72
C SER A 33 13.33 -19.50 -9.16
N ARG A 34 13.38 -19.78 -7.84
CA ARG A 34 12.37 -20.57 -7.11
C ARG A 34 11.27 -19.72 -6.47
N ILE A 35 11.30 -18.40 -6.64
CA ILE A 35 10.22 -17.49 -6.23
C ILE A 35 9.51 -17.02 -7.52
N PRO A 36 8.67 -17.86 -8.15
CA PRO A 36 7.94 -17.51 -9.37
C PRO A 36 6.93 -16.36 -9.18
N LEU A 37 6.76 -15.85 -7.96
CA LEU A 37 5.76 -14.85 -7.56
C LEU A 37 6.37 -13.54 -7.05
N LEU A 38 7.64 -13.23 -7.37
CA LEU A 38 8.20 -11.93 -7.01
C LEU A 38 7.58 -10.82 -7.88
N VAL A 39 6.35 -10.44 -7.56
CA VAL A 39 5.66 -9.31 -8.18
C VAL A 39 6.26 -8.04 -7.62
N ARG A 40 7.04 -7.35 -8.45
CA ARG A 40 7.58 -6.02 -8.14
C ARG A 40 6.70 -4.97 -8.80
N ARG A 41 6.25 -4.01 -8.00
CA ARG A 41 5.47 -2.86 -8.44
C ARG A 41 6.11 -1.58 -7.90
N ILE A 42 6.29 -0.58 -8.75
CA ILE A 42 6.71 0.75 -8.36
C ILE A 42 5.48 1.62 -8.36
N TYR A 43 5.29 2.37 -7.28
CA TYR A 43 4.15 3.23 -7.09
C TYR A 43 4.58 4.67 -6.80
N ARG A 44 3.82 5.64 -7.29
CA ARG A 44 3.87 7.06 -6.92
C ARG A 44 2.84 7.34 -5.84
N SER A 45 3.21 8.08 -4.79
CA SER A 45 2.23 8.56 -3.80
C SER A 45 1.27 9.58 -4.43
N LEU A 46 -0.02 9.46 -4.13
CA LEU A 46 -1.07 10.39 -4.57
C LEU A 46 -1.34 11.54 -3.59
N GLY A 47 -0.53 11.68 -2.55
CA GLY A 47 -0.61 12.76 -1.58
C GLY A 47 0.01 12.39 -0.24
N GLU A 48 -0.26 13.22 0.77
CA GLU A 48 0.13 12.93 2.14
C GLU A 48 -0.72 11.78 2.72
N PRO A 49 -0.15 10.95 3.62
CA PRO A 49 -0.92 9.97 4.37
C PRO A 49 -2.06 10.65 5.14
N ARG A 50 -3.25 10.06 5.13
CA ARG A 50 -4.32 10.45 6.05
C ARG A 50 -4.25 9.60 7.30
N VAL A 51 -4.36 10.21 8.47
CA VAL A 51 -4.23 9.58 9.78
C VAL A 51 -5.49 9.80 10.60
N SER A 52 -5.81 8.84 11.48
CA SER A 52 -6.85 8.99 12.48
C SER A 52 -6.42 9.95 13.59
N ASP A 53 -7.36 10.30 14.47
CA ASP A 53 -7.07 11.01 15.72
C ASP A 53 -6.39 10.11 16.77
N GLU A 54 -6.43 8.79 16.59
CA GLU A 54 -5.70 7.85 17.42
C GLU A 54 -4.18 7.93 17.18
N PRO A 55 -3.35 7.70 18.22
CA PRO A 55 -1.90 7.63 18.06
C PRO A 55 -1.50 6.56 17.03
N VAL A 56 -0.83 6.99 15.97
CA VAL A 56 -0.32 6.07 14.94
C VAL A 56 1.02 5.50 15.39
N PRO A 57 1.13 4.19 15.68
CA PRO A 57 2.41 3.57 16.00
C PRO A 57 3.36 3.69 14.80
N ARG A 58 4.66 3.66 15.08
CA ARG A 58 5.69 3.61 14.03
C ARG A 58 5.47 2.42 13.09
N ASP A 59 5.24 1.26 13.69
CA ASP A 59 5.06 -0.01 12.99
C ASP A 59 3.66 -0.55 13.32
N ALA A 60 2.73 -0.43 12.38
CA ALA A 60 1.38 -0.96 12.56
C ALA A 60 1.39 -2.49 12.53
N PRO A 61 0.64 -3.16 13.43
CA PRO A 61 0.63 -4.62 13.51
C PRO A 61 0.00 -5.27 12.28
N PHE A 62 -0.92 -4.58 11.60
CA PHE A 62 -1.55 -5.09 10.38
C PHE A 62 -1.57 -4.04 9.27
N VAL A 63 -1.42 -4.52 8.03
CA VAL A 63 -1.59 -3.72 6.82
C VAL A 63 -2.60 -4.41 5.90
N LEU A 64 -3.70 -3.73 5.59
CA LEU A 64 -4.62 -4.08 4.54
C LEU A 64 -4.22 -3.36 3.25
N ALA A 65 -3.84 -4.11 2.23
CA ALA A 65 -3.62 -3.62 0.88
C ALA A 65 -4.87 -3.86 0.02
N VAL A 66 -5.38 -2.79 -0.60
CA VAL A 66 -6.50 -2.85 -1.54
C VAL A 66 -6.05 -2.18 -2.82
N ALA A 67 -6.04 -2.92 -3.93
CA ALA A 67 -5.66 -2.39 -5.23
C ALA A 67 -6.83 -2.48 -6.21
N MET A 68 -7.06 -1.43 -7.00
CA MET A 68 -8.21 -1.33 -7.90
C MET A 68 -7.82 -0.62 -9.21
N THR A 69 -8.44 -1.04 -10.31
CA THR A 69 -8.39 -0.35 -11.61
C THR A 69 -9.81 0.10 -12.00
N PRO A 70 -10.16 1.39 -11.90
CA PRO A 70 -11.36 1.91 -12.54
C PRO A 70 -11.13 2.11 -14.06
N PRO A 71 -12.20 2.14 -14.87
CA PRO A 71 -12.14 2.65 -16.25
C PRO A 71 -11.63 4.09 -16.28
N GLU A 72 -11.02 4.50 -17.39
CA GLU A 72 -10.39 5.83 -17.52
C GLU A 72 -11.40 6.96 -17.27
N GLU A 73 -12.60 6.83 -17.82
CA GLU A 73 -13.71 7.78 -17.67
C GLU A 73 -14.32 7.82 -16.25
N LYS A 74 -13.90 6.92 -15.36
CA LYS A 74 -14.35 6.84 -13.96
C LYS A 74 -13.27 7.15 -12.94
N VAL A 75 -12.06 7.49 -13.38
CA VAL A 75 -10.92 7.80 -12.49
C VAL A 75 -11.25 8.93 -11.52
N ASP A 76 -11.91 9.99 -11.99
CA ASP A 76 -12.24 11.14 -11.17
C ASP A 76 -13.29 10.79 -10.09
N ASP A 77 -14.36 10.06 -10.46
CA ASP A 77 -15.39 9.59 -9.51
C ASP A 77 -14.77 8.65 -8.45
N PHE A 78 -13.89 7.74 -8.87
CA PHE A 78 -13.16 6.85 -7.98
C PHE A 78 -12.24 7.59 -6.99
N ASN A 79 -11.52 8.60 -7.47
CA ASN A 79 -10.63 9.39 -6.61
C ASN A 79 -11.39 10.31 -5.66
N ALA A 80 -12.50 10.91 -6.12
CA ALA A 80 -13.41 11.70 -5.30
C ALA A 80 -14.01 10.83 -4.19
N TRP A 81 -14.52 9.64 -4.51
CA TRP A 81 -15.04 8.70 -3.53
C TRP A 81 -14.01 8.38 -2.44
N TYR A 82 -12.76 8.10 -2.81
CA TYR A 82 -11.70 7.85 -1.84
C TYR A 82 -11.47 9.05 -0.91
N ALA A 83 -11.40 10.25 -1.47
CA ALA A 83 -11.05 11.47 -0.75
C ALA A 83 -12.19 11.98 0.16
N GLU A 84 -13.42 11.93 -0.33
CA GLU A 84 -14.57 12.59 0.28
C GLU A 84 -15.40 11.66 1.16
N GLU A 85 -15.43 10.36 0.87
CA GLU A 85 -16.28 9.40 1.58
C GLU A 85 -15.46 8.28 2.22
N HIS A 86 -14.70 7.51 1.43
CA HIS A 86 -14.13 6.25 1.89
C HIS A 86 -13.08 6.43 2.98
N MET A 87 -12.04 7.24 2.74
CA MET A 87 -10.99 7.45 3.74
C MET A 87 -11.53 8.14 5.01
N PRO A 88 -12.34 9.22 4.92
CA PRO A 88 -12.90 9.85 6.12
C PRO A 88 -13.78 8.92 6.95
N MET A 89 -14.56 8.03 6.32
CA MET A 89 -15.37 7.05 7.06
C MET A 89 -14.51 5.97 7.71
N LEU A 90 -13.50 5.46 7.00
CA LEU A 90 -12.60 4.44 7.55
C LEU A 90 -11.78 4.95 8.73
N LEU A 91 -11.26 6.18 8.67
CA LEU A 91 -10.49 6.77 9.77
C LEU A 91 -11.31 7.08 11.03
N LYS A 92 -12.63 6.98 10.97
CA LYS A 92 -13.52 7.03 12.14
C LYS A 92 -13.71 5.68 12.81
N VAL A 93 -13.36 4.58 12.12
CA VAL A 93 -13.43 3.24 12.69
C VAL A 93 -12.31 3.08 13.72
N PRO A 94 -12.63 2.78 15.00
CA PRO A 94 -11.61 2.58 16.02
C PRO A 94 -10.58 1.53 15.59
N GLY A 95 -9.30 1.84 15.72
CA GLY A 95 -8.19 0.98 15.28
C GLY A 95 -7.83 1.08 13.78
N TRP A 96 -8.43 2.00 13.02
CA TRP A 96 -8.03 2.31 11.65
C TRP A 96 -7.08 3.51 11.61
N LEU A 97 -5.77 3.25 11.52
CA LEU A 97 -4.75 4.21 11.97
C LEU A 97 -4.29 5.18 10.88
N ARG A 98 -4.00 4.65 9.68
CA ARG A 98 -3.40 5.43 8.59
C ARG A 98 -3.78 4.87 7.24
N ILE A 99 -4.01 5.74 6.26
CA ILE A 99 -4.29 5.39 4.87
C ILE A 99 -3.31 6.13 3.97
N ARG A 100 -2.63 5.39 3.08
CA ARG A 100 -1.81 5.94 2.00
C ARG A 100 -2.34 5.47 0.66
N ARG A 101 -2.39 6.37 -0.32
CA ARG A 101 -2.83 6.06 -1.68
C ARG A 101 -1.70 6.24 -2.67
N PHE A 102 -1.67 5.36 -3.66
CA PHE A 102 -0.65 5.33 -4.67
C PHE A 102 -1.20 4.98 -6.05
N GLU A 103 -0.49 5.40 -7.09
CA GLU A 103 -0.71 5.04 -8.48
C GLU A 103 0.50 4.27 -9.03
N LEU A 104 0.24 3.20 -9.77
CA LEU A 104 1.24 2.33 -10.35
C LEU A 104 2.02 3.07 -11.44
N LEU A 105 3.35 3.04 -11.35
CA LEU A 105 4.27 3.56 -12.36
C LEU A 105 4.90 2.45 -13.20
N ASP A 106 5.19 1.29 -12.60
CA ASP A 106 5.88 0.17 -13.23
C ASP A 106 5.49 -1.16 -12.56
N GLY A 107 5.43 -2.23 -13.34
CA GLY A 107 4.98 -3.56 -12.93
C GLY A 107 3.57 -3.91 -13.40
N GLN A 108 3.14 -5.15 -13.13
CA GLN A 108 1.81 -5.64 -13.52
C GLN A 108 0.88 -5.71 -12.31
N GLY A 109 -0.33 -5.18 -12.45
CA GLY A 109 -1.38 -5.21 -11.42
C GLY A 109 -2.28 -3.98 -11.48
N PRO A 110 -3.21 -3.85 -10.51
CA PRO A 110 -4.17 -2.77 -10.53
C PRO A 110 -3.50 -1.39 -10.42
N ARG A 111 -4.06 -0.42 -11.15
CA ARG A 111 -3.50 0.93 -11.31
C ARG A 111 -3.37 1.68 -9.99
N TYR A 112 -4.32 1.52 -9.08
CA TYR A 112 -4.32 2.23 -7.80
C TYR A 112 -4.15 1.27 -6.63
N LEU A 113 -3.37 1.67 -5.63
CA LEU A 113 -3.16 0.94 -4.38
C LEU A 113 -3.51 1.85 -3.20
N ALA A 114 -4.32 1.34 -2.27
CA ALA A 114 -4.49 1.90 -0.94
C ALA A 114 -3.86 0.95 0.09
N LEU A 115 -3.01 1.49 0.95
CA LEU A 115 -2.48 0.81 2.12
C LEU A 115 -3.14 1.37 3.37
N HIS A 116 -3.84 0.52 4.10
CA HIS A 116 -4.50 0.82 5.35
C HIS A 116 -3.73 0.15 6.49
N GLU A 117 -3.28 0.91 7.46
CA GLU A 117 -2.65 0.42 8.67
C GLU A 117 -3.67 0.27 9.79
N LEU A 118 -3.71 -0.90 10.41
CA LEU A 118 -4.74 -1.29 11.37
C LEU A 118 -4.10 -1.71 12.69
N ALA A 119 -4.76 -1.38 13.80
CA ALA A 119 -4.35 -1.79 15.14
C ALA A 119 -4.66 -3.26 15.42
N ASN A 120 -5.74 -3.79 14.85
CA ASN A 120 -6.19 -5.18 14.98
C ASN A 120 -7.14 -5.54 13.83
N LEU A 121 -7.56 -6.80 13.75
CA LEU A 121 -8.52 -7.27 12.74
C LEU A 121 -9.99 -7.18 13.19
N ASP A 122 -10.24 -6.89 14.47
CA ASP A 122 -11.61 -6.71 15.00
C ASP A 122 -12.29 -5.46 14.41
N VAL A 123 -11.50 -4.54 13.83
CA VAL A 123 -12.00 -3.40 13.05
C VAL A 123 -13.07 -3.78 12.02
N PHE A 124 -12.99 -5.00 11.46
CA PHE A 124 -13.95 -5.50 10.48
C PHE A 124 -15.31 -5.90 11.07
N GLN A 125 -15.41 -6.02 12.39
CA GLN A 125 -16.66 -6.31 13.12
C GLN A 125 -17.36 -5.05 13.62
N ILE A 126 -16.70 -3.89 13.55
CA ILE A 126 -17.25 -2.63 14.05
C ILE A 126 -18.37 -2.14 13.12
N PRO A 127 -19.53 -1.69 13.66
CA PRO A 127 -20.63 -1.16 12.84
C PRO A 127 -20.22 -0.05 11.88
N ASP A 128 -19.31 0.83 12.29
CA ASP A 128 -18.80 1.93 11.46
C ASP A 128 -18.03 1.42 10.23
N TYR A 129 -17.28 0.32 10.36
CA TYR A 129 -16.67 -0.33 9.21
C TYR A 129 -17.75 -0.85 8.26
N LYS A 130 -18.76 -1.55 8.77
CA LYS A 130 -19.88 -2.02 7.94
C LYS A 130 -20.59 -0.87 7.23
N ALA A 131 -20.79 0.26 7.89
CA ALA A 131 -21.37 1.47 7.30
C ALA A 131 -20.49 2.01 6.16
N SER A 132 -19.17 2.08 6.36
CA SER A 132 -18.21 2.57 5.36
C SER A 132 -18.18 1.77 4.05
N ILE A 133 -18.56 0.49 4.08
CA ILE A 133 -18.60 -0.40 2.90
C ILE A 133 -20.02 -0.66 2.36
N SER A 134 -21.03 0.01 2.93
CA SER A 134 -22.45 -0.14 2.55
C SER A 134 -23.04 1.13 1.95
N THR A 135 -22.21 2.14 1.63
CA THR A 135 -22.68 3.39 1.03
C THR A 135 -23.12 3.16 -0.42
N PRO A 136 -24.11 3.92 -0.92
CA PRO A 136 -24.50 3.86 -2.33
C PRO A 136 -23.35 4.20 -3.28
N TRP A 137 -22.49 5.16 -2.93
CA TRP A 137 -21.34 5.54 -3.78
C TRP A 137 -20.34 4.40 -3.89
N ARG A 138 -19.92 3.81 -2.76
CA ARG A 138 -19.07 2.61 -2.79
C ARG A 138 -19.70 1.49 -3.61
N GLY A 139 -21.02 1.29 -3.50
CA GLY A 139 -21.75 0.34 -4.35
C GLY A 139 -21.50 0.58 -5.83
N ARG A 140 -21.75 1.82 -6.29
CA ARG A 140 -21.48 2.23 -7.68
C ARG A 140 -20.02 2.04 -8.10
N ILE A 141 -19.05 2.37 -7.24
CA ILE A 141 -17.63 2.16 -7.54
C ILE A 141 -17.39 0.70 -7.91
N HIS A 142 -17.84 -0.22 -7.07
CA HIS A 142 -17.62 -1.66 -7.25
C HIS A 142 -18.37 -2.27 -8.46
N GLU A 143 -19.37 -1.60 -9.01
CA GLU A 143 -20.05 -2.04 -10.24
C GLU A 143 -19.16 -1.90 -11.48
N TYR A 144 -18.20 -0.96 -11.48
CA TYR A 144 -17.38 -0.67 -12.65
C TYR A 144 -15.88 -0.95 -12.48
N ILE A 145 -15.40 -1.37 -11.29
CA ILE A 145 -13.99 -1.74 -11.11
C ILE A 145 -13.63 -2.93 -12.01
N LEU A 146 -12.56 -2.76 -12.81
CA LEU A 146 -12.09 -3.74 -13.78
C LEU A 146 -11.19 -4.80 -13.15
N GLU A 147 -10.35 -4.39 -12.21
CA GLU A 147 -9.43 -5.26 -11.49
C GLU A 147 -9.48 -4.94 -10.01
N TRP A 148 -9.47 -5.97 -9.16
CA TRP A 148 -9.51 -5.81 -7.72
C TRP A 148 -8.62 -6.84 -7.04
N GLU A 149 -7.71 -6.35 -6.20
CA GLU A 149 -6.89 -7.18 -5.32
C GLU A 149 -7.08 -6.72 -3.88
N ARG A 150 -7.10 -7.68 -2.95
CA ARG A 150 -7.20 -7.42 -1.53
C ARG A 150 -6.34 -8.41 -0.75
N ALA A 151 -5.43 -7.90 0.08
CA ALA A 151 -4.58 -8.72 0.93
C ALA A 151 -4.40 -8.10 2.31
N ILE A 152 -4.36 -8.93 3.35
CA ILE A 152 -4.01 -8.52 4.72
C ILE A 152 -2.64 -9.09 5.04
N TYR A 153 -1.79 -8.28 5.63
CA TYR A 153 -0.48 -8.67 6.13
C TYR A 153 -0.38 -8.38 7.62
N GLU A 154 0.23 -9.31 8.34
CA GLU A 154 0.60 -9.14 9.75
C GLU A 154 2.10 -8.83 9.84
N LEU A 155 2.45 -7.92 10.75
CA LEU A 155 3.83 -7.58 11.06
C LEU A 155 4.51 -8.75 11.79
N PHE A 156 5.29 -9.52 11.04
CA PHE A 156 6.05 -10.64 11.62
C PHE A 156 7.26 -10.18 12.45
N ARG A 157 7.97 -9.14 11.98
CA ARG A 157 9.20 -8.67 12.62
C ARG A 157 9.54 -7.23 12.21
N THR A 158 9.99 -6.44 13.16
CA THR A 158 10.67 -5.16 12.92
C THR A 158 12.16 -5.33 13.12
N PHE A 159 12.95 -4.58 12.34
CA PHE A 159 14.38 -4.47 12.55
C PHE A 159 14.68 -3.03 12.95
N PRO A 160 15.58 -2.79 13.92
CA PRO A 160 16.02 -1.43 14.22
C PRO A 160 16.60 -0.80 12.96
N ARG A 161 16.32 0.49 12.72
CA ARG A 161 16.94 1.20 11.59
C ARG A 161 18.46 1.11 11.73
N PRO A 162 19.19 0.81 10.66
CA PRO A 162 20.64 0.95 10.69
C PRO A 162 20.98 2.39 11.06
N HIS A 163 21.84 2.59 12.06
CA HIS A 163 22.53 3.86 12.25
C HIS A 163 23.50 4.02 11.08
N TRP A 164 23.09 4.70 10.02
CA TRP A 164 24.02 5.12 8.99
C TRP A 164 24.69 6.42 9.45
N GLU A 165 25.93 6.31 9.94
CA GLU A 165 26.82 7.47 10.13
C GLU A 165 27.14 8.07 8.76
N GLY A 166 26.28 8.95 8.25
CA GLY A 166 26.51 9.55 6.94
C GLY A 166 25.56 10.66 6.49
N SER A 167 24.41 10.88 7.14
CA SER A 167 23.66 12.13 6.92
C SER A 167 24.24 13.21 7.82
N ARG A 168 25.34 13.83 7.37
CA ARG A 168 25.83 15.08 7.97
C ARG A 168 24.90 16.22 7.60
N SER A 169 24.56 16.99 8.65
CA SER A 169 24.08 18.38 8.74
C SER A 169 22.86 18.78 7.92
#